data_AF-A0A7Y8M1F3-F1
#
_entry.id   AF-A0A7Y8M1F3-F1
#
_cell.length_a   1.000
_cell.length_b   1.000
_cell.length_c   1.000
_cell.angle_alpha   90.00
_cell.angle_beta   90.00
_cell.angle_gamma   90.00
#
_symmetry.space_group_name_H-M   'P 1'
#
loop_
_entity.id
_entity.type
_entity.pdbx_description
1 polymer ?
#
loop_
_entity_poly.entity_id
_entity_poly.type
_entity_poly.pdbx_seq_one_letter_code
_entity_poly.pdbx_strand_id
1 'polypeptide(L)' 'MAEEVKPKREEVPDACPHCGNKLSPWQQVLLATDRALVCKKCWYRIILDVIPTTKKTDSDKSKNKG' A
#
# COMPACT_ATOMS: atom_id res chain seq x y z
N MET A 1 3.60 30.35 -13.82
CA MET A 1 2.43 29.55 -14.22
C MET A 1 2.31 28.45 -13.18
N ALA A 2 1.27 28.47 -12.35
CA ALA A 2 1.11 27.52 -11.26
C ALA A 2 0.72 26.16 -11.84
N GLU A 3 1.60 25.17 -11.74
CA GLU A 3 1.25 23.78 -12.02
C GLU A 3 0.24 23.33 -10.96
N GLU A 4 -1.00 23.10 -11.39
CA GLU A 4 -2.04 22.50 -10.57
C GLU A 4 -1.64 21.05 -10.28
N VAL A 5 -1.09 20.82 -9.08
CA VAL A 5 -0.81 19.47 -8.57
C VAL A 5 -2.14 18.79 -8.33
N LYS A 6 -2.67 18.10 -9.36
CA LYS A 6 -3.82 17.19 -9.22
C LYS A 6 -3.55 16.30 -8.00
N PRO A 7 -4.46 16.22 -7.02
CA PRO A 7 -4.28 15.30 -5.91
C PRO A 7 -4.25 13.89 -6.50
N LYS A 8 -3.07 13.27 -6.50
CA LYS A 8 -2.94 11.84 -6.77
C LYS A 8 -3.74 11.18 -5.67
N ARG A 9 -4.98 10.79 -5.98
CA ARG A 9 -5.77 9.91 -5.12
C ARG A 9 -4.85 8.76 -4.77
N GLU A 10 -4.58 8.57 -3.49
CA GLU A 10 -3.76 7.46 -3.04
C GLU A 10 -4.50 6.18 -3.46
N GLU A 11 -4.03 5.59 -4.57
CA GLU A 11 -4.70 4.45 -5.17
C GLU A 11 -4.49 3.26 -4.23
N VAL A 12 -5.60 2.80 -3.64
CA VAL A 12 -5.61 1.60 -2.82
C VAL A 12 -5.14 0.44 -3.70
N PRO A 13 -4.08 -0.29 -3.31
CA PRO A 13 -3.50 -1.32 -4.16
C PRO A 13 -4.53 -2.43 -4.38
N ASP A 14 -4.69 -2.85 -5.62
CA ASP A 14 -5.60 -3.93 -6.00
C ASP A 14 -5.04 -5.34 -5.76
N ALA A 15 -3.75 -5.43 -5.43
CA ALA A 15 -3.06 -6.68 -5.11
C ALA A 15 -2.12 -6.54 -3.91
N CYS A 16 -1.83 -7.66 -3.27
CA CYS A 16 -0.85 -7.72 -2.18
C CYS A 16 0.56 -7.44 -2.73
N PRO A 17 1.31 -6.49 -2.14
CA PRO A 17 2.65 -6.13 -2.62
C PRO A 17 3.68 -7.25 -2.40
N HIS A 18 3.43 -8.19 -1.48
CA HIS A 18 4.37 -9.25 -1.16
C HIS A 18 4.21 -10.50 -2.05
N CYS A 19 2.98 -10.93 -2.32
CA CYS A 19 2.72 -12.17 -3.06
C CYS A 19 2.01 -11.96 -4.40
N GLY A 20 1.66 -10.72 -4.75
CA GLY A 20 0.90 -10.40 -5.97
C GLY A 20 -0.54 -10.90 -5.96
N ASN A 21 -1.04 -11.44 -4.85
CA ASN A 21 -2.41 -11.92 -4.77
C ASN A 21 -3.41 -10.78 -4.86
N LYS A 22 -4.33 -10.83 -5.82
CA LYS A 22 -5.41 -9.84 -5.93
C LYS A 22 -6.22 -9.75 -4.64
N LEU A 23 -6.41 -8.53 -4.17
CA LEU A 23 -7.32 -8.22 -3.09
C LEU A 23 -8.74 -8.29 -3.65
N SER A 24 -9.62 -8.96 -2.91
CA SER A 24 -11.06 -8.91 -3.22
C SER A 24 -11.59 -7.48 -3.09
N PRO A 25 -12.73 -7.15 -3.74
CA PRO A 25 -13.34 -5.83 -3.62
C PRO A 25 -13.56 -5.40 -2.16
N TRP A 26 -13.93 -6.35 -1.29
CA TRP A 26 -14.08 -6.08 0.13
C TRP A 26 -12.71 -5.85 0.82
N GLN A 27 -11.66 -6.60 0.46
CA GLN A 27 -10.34 -6.31 1.02
C GLN A 27 -9.81 -4.93 0.62
N GLN A 28 -10.14 -4.45 -0.58
CA GLN A 28 -9.79 -3.10 -1.01
C GLN A 28 -10.54 -2.04 -0.19
N VAL A 29 -11.84 -2.24 0.06
CA VAL A 29 -12.62 -1.28 0.89
C VAL A 29 -12.15 -1.30 2.35
N LEU A 30 -11.83 -2.48 2.91
CA LEU A 30 -11.21 -2.59 4.24
C LEU A 30 -9.88 -1.84 4.28
N LEU A 31 -9.01 -2.06 3.31
CA LEU A 31 -7.72 -1.36 3.23
C LEU A 31 -7.90 0.16 3.04
N ALA A 32 -8.91 0.60 2.29
CA ALA A 32 -9.23 2.01 2.12
C ALA A 32 -9.72 2.68 3.42
N THR A 33 -10.47 1.93 4.22
CA THR A 33 -11.16 2.44 5.41
C THR A 33 -10.28 2.33 6.66
N ASP A 34 -9.76 1.14 6.92
CA ASP A 34 -8.93 0.81 8.08
C ASP A 34 -7.47 1.20 7.87
N ARG A 35 -7.07 1.46 6.62
CA ARG A 35 -5.68 1.76 6.22
C ARG A 35 -4.68 0.64 6.54
N ALA A 36 -5.15 -0.48 7.06
CA ALA A 36 -4.36 -1.67 7.29
C ALA A 36 -5.13 -2.91 6.80
N LEU A 37 -4.43 -3.85 6.17
CA LEU A 37 -5.00 -5.13 5.78
C LEU A 37 -3.94 -6.21 5.82
N VAL A 38 -4.26 -7.34 6.44
CA VAL A 38 -3.41 -8.54 6.36
C VAL A 38 -3.82 -9.39 5.15
N CYS A 39 -2.87 -9.67 4.28
CA CYS A 39 -3.08 -10.59 3.18
C CYS A 39 -3.29 -12.02 3.71
N LYS A 40 -4.44 -12.64 3.42
CA LYS A 40 -4.75 -14.00 3.88
C LYS A 40 -3.86 -15.10 3.28
N LYS A 41 -3.17 -14.83 2.16
CA LYS A 41 -2.28 -15.82 1.52
C LYS A 41 -0.87 -15.85 2.10
N CYS A 42 -0.24 -14.69 2.25
CA CYS A 42 1.14 -14.59 2.71
C CYS A 42 1.28 -13.97 4.11
N TRP A 43 0.16 -13.69 4.78
CA TRP A 43 0.10 -13.06 6.11
C TRP A 43 0.82 -11.70 6.21
N TYR A 44 1.12 -11.10 5.06
CA TYR A 44 1.77 -9.80 4.96
C TYR A 44 0.81 -8.68 5.33
N ARG A 45 1.27 -7.74 6.16
CA ARG A 45 0.49 -6.57 6.57
C ARG A 45 0.71 -5.43 5.58
N ILE A 46 -0.34 -5.05 4.89
CA ILE A 46 -0.40 -3.90 3.99
C ILE A 46 -0.85 -2.71 4.82
N ILE A 47 -0.08 -1.63 4.87
CA ILE A 47 -0.41 -0.41 5.60
C ILE A 47 -0.35 0.75 4.61
N LEU A 48 -1.46 1.49 4.49
CA LEU A 48 -1.54 2.73 3.72
C LEU A 48 -1.22 3.90 4.65
N ASP A 49 0.05 4.31 4.63
CA ASP A 49 0.49 5.50 5.36
C ASP A 49 0.13 6.75 4.55
N VAL A 50 -0.75 7.58 5.10
CA VAL A 50 -1.07 8.91 4.57
C VAL A 50 0.05 9.88 4.97
N ILE A 51 1.24 9.69 4.40
CA ILE A 51 2.28 10.71 4.54
C ILE A 51 1.91 11.83 3.56
N PRO A 52 1.59 13.05 4.02
CA PRO A 52 1.39 14.18 3.12
C PRO A 52 2.72 14.45 2.44
N THR A 53 2.83 13.98 1.19
CA THR A 53 3.83 14.34 0.20
C THR A 53 5.24 14.61 0.77
N THR A 54 6.06 13.59 0.94
CA THR A 54 7.45 13.60 0.46
C THR A 54 8.10 12.23 0.68
N LYS A 55 8.55 11.63 -0.42
CA LYS A 55 9.49 10.49 -0.52
C LYS A 55 8.91 9.10 -0.17
N LYS A 56 8.59 8.35 -1.23
CA LYS A 56 8.58 6.88 -1.21
C LYS A 56 10.03 6.38 -1.09
N THR A 57 10.46 6.13 0.13
CA THR A 57 11.48 5.14 0.52
C THR A 57 10.69 4.19 1.41
N ASP A 58 10.61 2.89 1.17
CA ASP A 58 11.71 1.96 1.00
C ASP A 58 11.18 0.70 0.33
N SER A 59 12.00 0.10 -0.52
CA SER A 59 11.82 -1.29 -0.91
C SER A 59 12.15 -2.14 0.31
N ASP A 60 11.17 -2.85 0.86
CA ASP A 60 11.39 -3.90 1.84
C ASP A 60 12.39 -4.91 1.28
N LYS A 61 13.67 -4.74 1.64
CA LYS A 61 14.73 -5.70 1.41
C LYS A 61 15.15 -6.25 2.78
N SER A 62 14.25 -7.02 3.38
CA SER A 62 14.61 -7.91 4.46
C SER A 62 15.58 -8.99 3.94
N LYS A 63 16.88 -8.80 4.17
CA LYS A 63 17.89 -9.87 4.12
C LYS A 63 18.87 -9.68 5.27
N ASN A 64 18.56 -10.34 6.39
CA ASN A 64 19.47 -10.52 7.51
C ASN A 64 20.29 -11.81 7.29
N LYS A 65 21.62 -11.70 7.34
CA LYS A 65 22.66 -12.74 7.55
C LYS A 65 24.00 -11.99 7.49
N GLY A 66 24.84 -11.95 8.52
CA GLY A 66 25.14 -12.95 9.54
C GLY A 66 26.63 -13.23 9.42
#